data_AF-A0A8S3TTD3-F1
#
_entry.id   AF-A0A8S3TTD3-F1
#
_cell.length_a   1.000
_cell.length_b   1.000
_cell.length_c   1.000
_cell.angle_alpha   90.00
_cell.angle_beta   90.00
_cell.angle_gamma   90.00
#
_symmetry.space_group_name_H-M   'P 1'
#
loop_
_entity.id
_entity.type
_entity.pdbx_description
1 polymer ?
#
loop_
_entity_poly.entity_id
_entity_poly.type
_entity_poly.pdbx_seq_one_letter_code
_entity_poly.pdbx_strand_id
1 'polypeptide(L)'
;MGQAQAVLGDLPSEKRQNYSDLVSALEERFAPSSQTELYRVQFKERRQRASESLPELGQSIRRLSNLAYPTAPLDVRETLGKEQFIDALVDSEMRLRIKQSRPKGLNDAVRLAVELEAYNKAENKVREGRGYLRQTLNDDEFDREEKITKSDSPTKDIASWMQTMEKSLSTLTTEMAKLKTSGTNVGSSYAKTRYTQSKRTNKGCYNCGKFGHLARDCRLPRRNQNNYNGNKGDGSVKTLMKTRKQNNRKTNEGASYNSI
;
A
#
# COMPACT_ATOMS: atom_id res chain seq x y z
N MET A 1 -4.30 0.71 -62.19
CA MET A 1 -4.23 2.14 -61.77
C MET A 1 -4.48 2.18 -60.27
N GLY A 2 -3.56 2.72 -59.48
CA GLY A 2 -3.69 2.74 -58.01
C GLY A 2 -4.74 3.76 -57.54
N GLN A 3 -5.30 3.57 -56.33
CA GLN A 3 -6.31 4.47 -55.76
C GLN A 3 -5.80 5.93 -55.65
N ALA A 4 -4.51 6.14 -55.38
CA ALA A 4 -3.90 7.46 -55.30
C ALA A 4 -3.86 8.20 -56.66
N GLN A 5 -3.74 7.46 -57.75
CA GLN A 5 -3.75 8.02 -59.10
C GLN A 5 -5.15 8.48 -59.53
N ALA A 6 -6.21 7.88 -58.98
CA ALA A 6 -7.58 8.32 -59.20
C ALA A 6 -7.84 9.71 -58.58
N VAL A 7 -7.28 9.99 -57.40
CA VAL A 7 -7.40 11.32 -56.75
C VAL A 7 -6.80 12.44 -57.59
N LEU A 8 -5.68 12.17 -58.26
CA LEU A 8 -5.05 13.09 -59.20
C LEU A 8 -5.90 13.31 -60.46
N GLY A 9 -6.63 12.29 -60.91
CA GLY A 9 -7.53 12.38 -62.06
C GLY A 9 -8.80 13.18 -61.77
N ASP A 10 -9.32 13.06 -60.55
CA ASP A 10 -10.53 13.77 -60.09
C ASP A 10 -10.26 15.26 -59.80
N LEU A 11 -8.99 15.66 -59.60
CA LEU A 11 -8.61 17.05 -59.33
C LEU A 11 -8.47 17.88 -60.62
N PRO A 12 -9.00 19.12 -60.67
CA PRO A 12 -8.79 20.03 -61.79
C PRO A 12 -7.30 20.38 -61.96
N SER A 13 -6.89 20.62 -63.21
CA SER A 13 -5.47 20.81 -63.59
C SER A 13 -4.78 21.94 -62.84
N GLU A 14 -5.51 22.97 -62.42
CA GLU A 14 -5.02 24.10 -61.63
C GLU A 14 -4.59 23.68 -60.22
N LYS A 15 -5.42 22.88 -59.55
CA LYS A 15 -5.13 22.35 -58.19
C LYS A 15 -4.06 21.26 -58.20
N ARG A 16 -3.80 20.62 -59.34
CA ARG A 16 -2.70 19.66 -59.50
C ARG A 16 -1.32 20.32 -59.49
N GLN A 17 -1.22 21.60 -59.87
CA GLN A 17 0.06 22.31 -59.90
C GLN A 17 0.44 22.93 -58.53
N ASN A 18 -0.53 23.12 -57.65
CA ASN A 18 -0.31 23.58 -56.28
C ASN A 18 -0.06 22.41 -55.33
N TYR A 19 1.13 22.37 -54.73
CA TYR A 19 1.50 21.31 -53.78
C TYR A 19 0.57 21.26 -52.56
N SER A 20 0.18 22.41 -52.00
CA SER A 20 -0.71 22.47 -50.82
C SER A 20 -2.09 21.86 -51.10
N ASP A 21 -2.68 22.19 -52.25
CA ASP A 21 -4.03 21.74 -52.61
C ASP A 21 -4.04 20.25 -52.94
N LEU A 22 -2.96 19.76 -53.56
CA LEU A 22 -2.77 18.34 -53.84
C LEU A 22 -2.62 17.54 -52.54
N VAL A 23 -1.78 18.00 -51.61
CA VAL A 23 -1.59 17.34 -50.31
C VAL A 23 -2.91 17.32 -49.53
N SER A 24 -3.63 18.43 -49.47
CA SER A 24 -4.94 18.50 -48.80
C SER A 24 -5.94 17.50 -49.39
N ALA A 25 -6.01 17.37 -50.71
CA ALA A 25 -6.92 16.43 -51.37
C ALA A 25 -6.53 14.95 -51.15
N LEU A 26 -5.23 14.67 -51.08
CA LEU A 26 -4.72 13.33 -50.76
C LEU A 26 -4.97 12.99 -49.28
N GLU A 27 -4.77 13.93 -48.37
CA GLU A 27 -5.04 13.76 -46.94
C GLU A 27 -6.53 13.54 -46.68
N GLU A 28 -7.42 14.29 -47.34
CA GLU A 28 -8.88 14.12 -47.20
C GLU A 28 -9.34 12.71 -47.62
N ARG A 29 -8.73 12.14 -48.67
CA ARG A 29 -9.11 10.84 -49.22
C ARG A 29 -8.44 9.65 -48.52
N PHE A 30 -7.19 9.77 -48.12
CA PHE A 30 -6.39 8.66 -47.57
C PHE A 30 -6.18 8.72 -46.06
N ALA A 31 -6.36 9.89 -45.44
CA ALA A 31 -6.28 10.07 -43.99
C ALA A 31 -7.47 10.92 -43.49
N PRO A 32 -8.73 10.52 -43.78
CA PRO A 32 -9.89 11.27 -43.29
C PRO A 32 -9.85 11.34 -41.76
N SER A 33 -10.05 12.54 -41.23
CA SER A 33 -9.98 12.80 -39.78
C SER A 33 -10.89 11.87 -38.97
N SER A 34 -12.04 11.48 -39.54
CA SER A 34 -12.98 10.52 -38.94
C SER A 34 -12.37 9.14 -38.66
N GLN A 35 -11.52 8.62 -39.56
CA GLN A 35 -10.90 7.31 -39.38
C GLN A 35 -9.78 7.34 -38.33
N THR A 36 -9.07 8.47 -38.22
CA THR A 36 -8.06 8.65 -37.16
C THR A 36 -8.69 8.69 -35.77
N GLU A 37 -9.89 9.26 -35.64
CA GLU A 37 -10.59 9.35 -34.35
C GLU A 37 -11.04 7.98 -33.85
N LEU A 38 -11.51 7.10 -34.73
CA LEU A 38 -11.82 5.71 -34.38
C LEU A 38 -10.60 4.99 -33.79
N TYR A 39 -9.44 5.13 -34.43
CA TYR A 39 -8.21 4.51 -33.94
C TYR A 39 -7.72 5.14 -32.64
N ARG A 40 -7.95 6.45 -32.41
CA ARG A 40 -7.66 7.10 -31.12
C ARG A 40 -8.51 6.54 -30.00
N VAL A 41 -9.80 6.31 -30.24
CA VAL A 41 -10.70 5.67 -29.27
C VAL A 41 -10.22 4.25 -28.98
N GLN A 42 -9.98 3.44 -30.02
CA GLN A 42 -9.48 2.07 -29.87
C GLN A 42 -8.14 2.00 -29.14
N PHE A 43 -7.25 2.97 -29.38
CA PHE A 43 -5.97 3.09 -28.69
C PHE A 43 -6.14 3.35 -27.20
N LYS A 44 -7.00 4.31 -26.82
CA LYS A 44 -7.26 4.66 -25.40
C LYS A 44 -7.96 3.55 -24.63
N GLU A 45 -8.91 2.88 -25.26
CA GLU A 45 -9.66 1.77 -24.66
C GLU A 45 -8.87 0.46 -24.61
N ARG A 46 -7.68 0.43 -25.23
CA ARG A 46 -6.88 -0.78 -25.29
C ARG A 46 -6.44 -1.22 -23.90
N ARG A 47 -6.95 -2.37 -23.44
CA ARG A 47 -6.57 -3.08 -22.21
C ARG A 47 -6.11 -4.50 -22.53
N GLN A 48 -5.24 -5.07 -21.70
CA GLN A 48 -4.78 -6.46 -21.83
C GLN A 48 -5.97 -7.43 -21.76
N ARG A 49 -6.02 -8.41 -22.67
CA ARG A 49 -7.03 -9.49 -22.65
C ARG A 49 -6.56 -10.64 -21.76
N ALA A 50 -7.50 -11.44 -21.25
CA ALA A 50 -7.21 -12.52 -20.28
C ALA A 50 -6.21 -13.58 -20.79
N SER A 51 -6.17 -13.84 -22.10
CA SER A 51 -5.30 -14.84 -22.73
C SER A 51 -4.24 -14.22 -23.66
N GLU A 52 -4.03 -12.92 -23.57
CA GLU A 52 -3.10 -12.22 -24.46
C GLU A 52 -1.70 -12.13 -23.84
N SER A 53 -0.68 -12.36 -24.68
CA SER A 53 0.70 -12.22 -24.26
C SER A 53 1.12 -10.74 -24.20
N LEU A 54 1.99 -10.39 -23.23
CA LEU A 54 2.50 -9.02 -23.09
C LEU A 54 3.17 -8.46 -24.38
N PRO A 55 3.95 -9.26 -25.14
CA PRO A 55 4.52 -8.80 -26.41
C PRO A 55 3.46 -8.51 -27.48
N GLU A 56 2.40 -9.31 -27.56
CA GLU A 56 1.30 -9.11 -28.50
C GLU A 56 0.51 -7.83 -28.18
N LEU A 57 0.25 -7.59 -26.89
CA LEU A 57 -0.31 -6.32 -26.42
C LEU A 57 0.55 -5.14 -26.88
N GLY A 58 1.86 -5.22 -26.66
CA GLY A 58 2.81 -4.18 -27.08
C GLY A 58 2.79 -3.93 -28.60
N GLN A 59 2.80 -4.99 -29.41
CA GLN A 59 2.70 -4.88 -30.87
C GLN A 59 1.39 -4.24 -31.33
N SER A 60 0.27 -4.63 -30.72
CA SER A 60 -1.04 -4.07 -31.06
C SER A 60 -1.13 -2.58 -30.71
N ILE A 61 -0.58 -2.15 -29.57
CA ILE A 61 -0.53 -0.76 -29.13
C ILE A 61 0.35 0.07 -30.07
N ARG A 62 1.50 -0.47 -30.51
CA ARG A 62 2.36 0.18 -31.51
C ARG A 62 1.62 0.42 -32.83
N ARG A 63 0.91 -0.61 -33.32
CA ARG A 63 0.10 -0.50 -34.54
C ARG A 63 -1.00 0.54 -34.39
N LEU A 64 -1.76 0.50 -33.30
CA LEU A 64 -2.84 1.46 -33.03
C LEU A 64 -2.30 2.88 -32.89
N SER A 65 -1.15 3.08 -32.25
CA SER A 65 -0.52 4.40 -32.15
C SER A 65 -0.15 4.97 -33.51
N ASN A 66 0.35 4.14 -34.43
CA ASN A 66 0.70 4.60 -35.78
C ASN A 66 -0.52 4.97 -36.62
N LEU A 67 -1.65 4.30 -36.40
CA LEU A 67 -2.91 4.56 -37.09
C LEU A 67 -3.70 5.73 -36.47
N ALA A 68 -3.63 5.91 -35.16
CA ALA A 68 -4.30 6.97 -34.42
C ALA A 68 -3.66 8.36 -34.61
N TYR A 69 -2.34 8.37 -34.81
CA TYR A 69 -1.55 9.60 -34.95
C TYR A 69 -0.56 9.51 -36.11
N PRO A 70 -1.03 9.43 -37.37
CA PRO A 70 -0.16 9.29 -38.53
C PRO A 70 0.76 10.51 -38.75
N THR A 71 0.29 11.71 -38.39
CA THR A 71 1.02 12.97 -38.51
C THR A 71 2.00 13.23 -37.37
N ALA A 72 1.91 12.48 -36.26
CA ALA A 72 2.78 12.67 -35.11
C ALA A 72 4.18 12.06 -35.37
N PRO A 73 5.25 12.68 -34.85
CA PRO A 73 6.59 12.14 -34.98
C PRO A 73 6.71 10.82 -34.19
N LEU A 74 7.74 10.03 -34.53
CA LEU A 74 7.91 8.67 -34.00
C LEU A 74 8.11 8.64 -32.49
N ASP A 75 8.86 9.58 -31.94
CA ASP A 75 9.15 9.74 -30.51
C ASP A 75 7.88 10.00 -29.67
N VAL A 76 6.98 10.84 -30.18
CA VAL A 76 5.68 11.11 -29.56
C VAL A 76 4.81 9.86 -29.59
N ARG A 77 4.76 9.16 -30.74
CA ARG A 77 4.03 7.88 -30.85
C ARG A 77 4.57 6.81 -29.91
N GLU A 78 5.89 6.68 -29.77
CA GLU A 78 6.48 5.74 -28.81
C GLU A 78 6.21 6.11 -27.35
N THR A 79 6.12 7.41 -27.05
CA THR A 79 5.76 7.91 -25.72
C THR A 79 4.28 7.70 -25.39
N LEU A 80 3.38 7.95 -26.33
CA LEU A 80 1.98 7.59 -26.16
C LEU A 80 1.82 6.07 -26.01
N GLY A 81 2.51 5.32 -26.87
CA GLY A 81 2.50 3.86 -26.86
C GLY A 81 2.97 3.28 -25.53
N LYS A 82 4.08 3.77 -24.95
CA LYS A 82 4.58 3.28 -23.66
C LYS A 82 3.62 3.61 -22.50
N GLU A 83 3.04 4.81 -22.48
CA GLU A 83 2.08 5.21 -21.46
C GLU A 83 0.81 4.36 -21.51
N GLN A 84 0.24 4.20 -22.72
CA GLN A 84 -0.93 3.36 -22.92
C GLN A 84 -0.65 1.89 -22.59
N PHE A 85 0.52 1.35 -22.94
CA PHE A 85 0.90 -0.02 -22.59
C PHE A 85 0.91 -0.21 -21.07
N ILE A 86 1.55 0.69 -20.34
CA ILE A 86 1.63 0.65 -18.88
C ILE A 86 0.22 0.70 -18.25
N ASP A 87 -0.65 1.58 -18.75
CA ASP A 87 -2.02 1.69 -18.24
C ASP A 87 -2.91 0.52 -18.68
N ALA A 88 -2.60 -0.15 -19.78
CA ALA A 88 -3.32 -1.32 -20.30
C ALA A 88 -3.09 -2.60 -19.48
N LEU A 89 -2.04 -2.67 -18.66
CA LEU A 89 -1.71 -3.82 -17.82
C LEU A 89 -2.77 -4.04 -16.74
N VAL A 90 -3.16 -5.31 -16.55
CA VAL A 90 -4.13 -5.74 -15.53
C VAL A 90 -3.53 -5.64 -14.13
N ASP A 91 -2.28 -6.08 -13.96
CA ASP A 91 -1.61 -6.08 -12.66
C ASP A 91 -1.15 -4.67 -12.24
N SER A 92 -1.66 -4.23 -11.09
CA SER A 92 -1.34 -2.92 -10.52
C SER A 92 0.10 -2.85 -10.01
N GLU A 93 0.65 -3.96 -9.50
CA GLU A 93 2.01 -4.01 -8.97
C GLU A 93 3.06 -3.93 -10.11
N MET A 94 2.87 -4.72 -11.16
CA MET A 94 3.67 -4.64 -12.38
C MET A 94 3.63 -3.22 -12.99
N ARG A 95 2.45 -2.60 -13.07
CA ARG A 95 2.30 -1.22 -13.55
C ARG A 95 3.12 -0.24 -12.71
N LEU A 96 3.08 -0.35 -11.38
CA LEU A 96 3.82 0.52 -10.49
C LEU A 96 5.34 0.35 -10.65
N ARG A 97 5.84 -0.89 -10.72
CA ARG A 97 7.26 -1.18 -10.92
C ARG A 97 7.79 -0.66 -12.25
N ILE A 98 7.03 -0.81 -13.33
CA ILE A 98 7.40 -0.27 -14.65
C ILE A 98 7.39 1.27 -14.63
N LYS A 99 6.44 1.91 -13.93
CA LYS A 99 6.46 3.38 -13.76
C LYS A 99 7.70 3.85 -12.98
N GLN A 100 8.17 3.07 -12.01
CA GLN A 100 9.38 3.39 -11.23
C GLN A 100 10.67 3.26 -12.05
N SER A 101 10.76 2.27 -12.95
CA SER A 101 11.96 2.08 -13.78
C SER A 101 12.10 3.12 -14.90
N ARG A 102 11.07 3.92 -15.17
CA ARG A 102 11.05 5.02 -16.16
C ARG A 102 11.54 4.56 -17.54
N PRO A 103 10.82 3.63 -18.20
CA PRO A 103 11.21 3.13 -19.51
C PRO A 103 11.24 4.26 -20.53
N LYS A 104 12.26 4.27 -21.39
CA LYS A 104 12.43 5.33 -22.40
C LYS A 104 11.41 5.21 -23.53
N GLY A 105 11.10 3.97 -23.93
CA GLY A 105 10.20 3.65 -25.03
C GLY A 105 9.36 2.40 -24.80
N LEU A 106 8.45 2.12 -25.73
CA LEU A 106 7.50 1.01 -25.64
C LEU A 106 8.21 -0.36 -25.55
N ASN A 107 9.28 -0.57 -26.31
CA ASN A 107 10.00 -1.84 -26.29
C ASN A 107 10.65 -2.14 -24.93
N ASP A 108 11.17 -1.09 -24.27
CA ASP A 108 11.76 -1.20 -22.95
C ASP A 108 10.71 -1.56 -21.90
N ALA A 109 9.53 -0.92 -21.97
CA ALA A 109 8.38 -1.26 -21.13
C ALA A 109 7.91 -2.70 -21.33
N VAL A 110 7.84 -3.19 -22.57
CA VAL A 110 7.46 -4.58 -22.87
C VAL A 110 8.50 -5.56 -22.31
N ARG A 111 9.80 -5.29 -22.48
CA ARG A 111 10.88 -6.13 -21.94
C ARG A 111 10.78 -6.25 -20.42
N LEU A 112 10.63 -5.12 -19.72
CA LEU A 112 10.48 -5.08 -18.26
C LEU A 112 9.21 -5.83 -17.80
N ALA A 113 8.11 -5.71 -18.55
CA ALA A 113 6.88 -6.42 -18.23
C ALA A 113 7.05 -7.95 -18.33
N VAL A 114 7.71 -8.43 -19.39
CA VAL A 114 8.03 -9.86 -19.56
C VAL A 114 8.95 -10.36 -18.46
N GLU A 115 9.94 -9.56 -18.06
CA GLU A 115 10.85 -9.88 -16.96
C GLU A 115 10.09 -10.01 -15.62
N LEU A 116 9.22 -9.05 -15.32
CA LEU A 116 8.37 -9.09 -14.12
C LEU A 116 7.37 -10.25 -14.13
N GLU A 117 6.81 -10.60 -15.30
CA GLU A 117 5.93 -11.77 -15.45
C GLU A 117 6.70 -13.07 -15.13
N ALA A 118 7.93 -13.20 -15.62
CA ALA A 118 8.77 -14.36 -15.33
C ALA A 118 9.08 -14.48 -13.82
N TYR A 119 9.40 -13.36 -13.15
CA TYR A 119 9.63 -13.35 -11.70
C TYR A 119 8.37 -13.69 -10.90
N ASN A 120 7.24 -13.08 -11.22
CA ASN A 120 5.96 -13.37 -10.56
C ASN A 120 5.56 -14.84 -10.73
N LYS A 121 5.77 -15.42 -11.91
CA LYS A 121 5.50 -16.84 -12.17
C LYS A 121 6.41 -17.75 -11.36
N ALA A 122 7.67 -17.40 -11.17
CA ALA A 122 8.60 -18.15 -10.33
C ALA A 122 8.21 -18.07 -8.85
N GLU A 123 7.84 -16.89 -8.34
CA GLU A 123 7.42 -16.70 -6.95
C GLU A 123 6.09 -17.42 -6.64
N ASN A 124 5.11 -17.35 -7.56
CA ASN A 124 3.83 -18.03 -7.38
C ASN A 124 3.96 -19.56 -7.35
N LYS A 125 4.85 -20.16 -8.16
CA LYS A 125 5.15 -21.60 -8.08
C LYS A 125 5.69 -22.00 -6.71
N VAL A 126 6.50 -21.14 -6.08
CA VAL A 126 7.03 -21.39 -4.73
C VAL A 126 5.92 -21.31 -3.68
N ARG A 127 4.94 -20.43 -3.87
CA ARG A 127 3.76 -20.33 -2.99
C ARG A 127 2.83 -21.54 -3.11
N GLU A 128 2.53 -21.97 -4.34
CA GLU A 128 1.72 -23.17 -4.60
C GLU A 128 2.41 -24.43 -4.06
N GLY A 129 3.74 -24.55 -4.19
CA GLY A 129 4.53 -25.64 -3.62
C GLY A 129 4.70 -25.59 -2.10
N ARG A 130 4.46 -24.44 -1.45
CA ARG A 130 4.51 -24.29 0.03
C ARG A 130 3.18 -24.46 0.73
N GLY A 131 2.08 -24.65 -0.01
CA GLY A 131 0.73 -24.81 0.54
C GLY A 131 0.51 -26.08 1.38
N TYR A 132 1.50 -27.00 1.47
CA TYR A 132 1.33 -28.31 2.13
C TYR A 132 2.46 -28.71 3.10
N LEU A 133 3.15 -27.77 3.76
CA LEU A 133 3.93 -28.13 4.95
C LEU A 133 3.03 -28.16 6.20
N ARG A 134 2.18 -29.18 6.31
CA ARG A 134 1.58 -29.57 7.58
C ARG A 134 2.58 -30.47 8.31
N GLN A 135 3.42 -29.86 9.15
CA GLN A 135 4.27 -30.61 10.06
C GLN A 135 3.49 -30.96 11.32
N THR A 136 3.04 -32.20 11.42
CA THR A 136 3.28 -33.08 12.58
C THR A 136 3.08 -34.52 12.13
N LEU A 137 4.08 -35.33 12.44
CA LEU A 137 4.16 -36.78 12.31
C LEU A 137 2.87 -37.44 12.82
N ASN A 138 2.35 -38.39 12.05
CA ASN A 138 1.88 -39.69 12.50
C ASN A 138 1.70 -40.55 11.24
N ASP A 139 2.44 -41.64 11.21
CA ASP A 139 2.31 -42.70 10.23
C ASP A 139 0.86 -43.21 10.23
N ASP A 140 0.24 -43.25 9.05
CA ASP A 140 -0.59 -44.38 8.63
C ASP A 140 -0.93 -44.23 7.14
N GLU A 141 -0.62 -45.30 6.45
CA GLU A 141 -0.73 -45.62 5.04
C GLU A 141 -2.18 -45.54 4.54
N PHE A 142 -2.48 -44.72 3.52
CA PHE A 142 -3.71 -44.89 2.75
C PHE A 142 -3.56 -44.33 1.32
N ASP A 143 -3.93 -45.17 0.35
CA ASP A 143 -3.74 -45.04 -1.08
C ASP A 143 -4.22 -43.71 -1.68
N ARG A 144 -3.38 -43.12 -2.54
CA ARG A 144 -3.72 -41.96 -3.38
C ARG A 144 -4.29 -42.43 -4.71
N GLU A 145 -5.61 -42.36 -4.85
CA GLU A 145 -6.24 -42.18 -6.16
C GLU A 145 -6.59 -40.70 -6.38
N GLU A 146 -6.02 -40.17 -7.45
CA GLU A 146 -6.13 -38.79 -7.91
C GLU A 146 -7.47 -38.58 -8.63
N LYS A 147 -8.33 -37.69 -8.10
CA LYS A 147 -9.43 -37.15 -8.89
C LYS A 147 -9.64 -35.66 -8.62
N ILE A 148 -9.19 -34.88 -9.61
CA ILE A 148 -9.42 -33.45 -9.76
C ILE A 148 -10.92 -33.23 -10.03
N THR A 149 -11.61 -32.55 -9.11
CA THR A 149 -12.88 -31.88 -9.44
C THR A 149 -12.88 -30.46 -8.86
N LYS A 150 -13.14 -29.52 -9.77
CA LYS A 150 -13.26 -28.08 -9.56
C LYS A 150 -14.35 -27.74 -8.53
N SER A 151 -14.17 -26.56 -7.92
CA SER A 151 -15.08 -25.83 -7.02
C SER A 151 -15.02 -26.21 -5.55
N ASP A 152 -14.29 -25.40 -4.77
CA ASP A 152 -14.77 -25.06 -3.44
C ASP A 152 -14.65 -23.55 -3.21
N SER A 153 -15.82 -22.99 -2.99
CA SER A 153 -16.09 -21.58 -2.76
C SER A 153 -15.42 -21.11 -1.45
N PRO A 154 -14.81 -19.90 -1.41
CA PRO A 154 -14.22 -19.32 -0.18
C PRO A 154 -15.22 -19.10 0.98
N THR A 155 -16.50 -19.40 0.78
CA THR A 155 -17.58 -19.14 1.73
C THR A 155 -17.70 -20.19 2.84
N LYS A 156 -17.26 -21.44 2.62
CA LYS A 156 -17.34 -22.50 3.64
C LYS A 156 -16.40 -22.24 4.83
N ASP A 157 -15.24 -21.64 4.57
CA ASP A 157 -14.26 -21.30 5.61
C ASP A 157 -14.70 -20.11 6.46
N ILE A 158 -15.48 -19.17 5.90
CA ILE A 158 -16.05 -18.05 6.65
C ILE A 158 -17.18 -18.53 7.57
N ALA A 159 -18.01 -19.47 7.10
CA ALA A 159 -19.11 -20.03 7.90
C ALA A 159 -18.61 -20.83 9.10
N SER A 160 -17.54 -21.62 8.93
CA SER A 160 -16.92 -22.36 10.03
C SER A 160 -16.30 -21.41 11.06
N TRP A 161 -15.69 -20.31 10.60
CA TRP A 161 -15.15 -19.29 11.50
C TRP A 161 -16.25 -18.51 12.24
N MET A 162 -17.37 -18.17 11.59
CA MET A 162 -18.52 -17.53 12.25
C MET A 162 -19.14 -18.43 13.33
N GLN A 163 -19.28 -19.73 13.07
CA GLN A 163 -19.77 -20.69 14.08
C GLN A 163 -18.80 -20.83 15.26
N THR A 164 -17.50 -20.78 14.98
CA THR A 164 -16.47 -20.82 16.03
C THR A 164 -16.52 -19.55 16.89
N MET A 165 -16.77 -18.40 16.26
CA MET A 165 -16.92 -17.12 16.93
C MET A 165 -18.18 -17.10 17.81
N GLU A 166 -19.31 -17.61 17.32
CA GLU A 166 -20.55 -17.71 18.09
C GLU A 166 -20.42 -18.61 19.33
N LYS A 167 -19.70 -19.73 19.21
CA LYS A 167 -19.34 -20.59 20.36
C LYS A 167 -18.41 -19.89 21.36
N SER A 168 -17.48 -19.06 20.89
CA SER A 168 -16.63 -18.27 21.78
C SER A 168 -17.40 -17.17 22.52
N LEU A 169 -18.43 -16.58 21.89
CA LEU A 169 -19.29 -15.59 22.54
C LEU A 169 -20.27 -16.24 23.53
N SER A 170 -20.80 -17.43 23.22
CA SER A 170 -21.65 -18.17 24.16
C SER A 170 -20.87 -18.63 25.39
N THR A 171 -19.65 -19.13 25.23
CA THR A 171 -18.77 -19.49 26.36
C THR A 171 -18.44 -18.29 27.24
N LEU A 172 -18.06 -17.15 26.66
CA LEU A 172 -17.80 -15.91 27.41
C LEU A 172 -19.03 -15.38 28.13
N THR A 173 -20.22 -15.41 27.51
CA THR A 173 -21.47 -14.97 28.17
C THR A 173 -21.87 -15.90 29.32
N THR A 174 -21.64 -17.21 29.17
CA THR A 174 -21.91 -18.19 30.24
C THR A 174 -20.94 -18.02 31.41
N GLU A 175 -19.66 -17.71 31.14
CA GLU A 175 -18.67 -17.37 32.17
C GLU A 175 -19.02 -16.05 32.88
N MET A 176 -19.47 -15.03 32.13
CA MET A 176 -19.98 -13.77 32.69
C MET A 176 -21.22 -13.99 33.58
N ALA A 177 -22.10 -14.94 33.23
CA ALA A 177 -23.25 -15.30 34.06
C ALA A 177 -22.83 -15.99 35.37
N LYS A 178 -21.84 -16.89 35.33
CA LYS A 178 -21.29 -17.56 36.52
C LYS A 178 -20.58 -16.59 37.48
N LEU A 179 -19.98 -15.52 36.95
CA LEU A 179 -19.37 -14.46 37.76
C LEU A 179 -20.41 -13.53 38.39
N LYS A 180 -21.61 -13.39 37.81
CA LYS A 180 -22.71 -12.60 38.39
C LYS A 180 -23.46 -13.33 39.51
N THR A 181 -23.48 -14.66 39.54
CA THR A 181 -24.21 -15.44 40.56
C THR A 181 -23.44 -15.66 41.86
N SER A 182 -22.19 -15.18 41.95
CA SER A 182 -21.36 -15.26 43.17
C SER A 182 -21.37 -13.98 44.03
N GLY A 183 -22.34 -13.08 43.81
CA GLY A 183 -22.49 -11.89 44.65
C GLY A 183 -23.92 -11.36 44.73
N THR A 184 -24.75 -11.92 45.63
CA THR A 184 -25.53 -11.19 46.67
C THR A 184 -26.53 -12.07 47.46
N ASN A 185 -26.36 -12.10 48.79
CA ASN A 185 -27.31 -12.14 49.95
C ASN A 185 -28.30 -13.30 50.14
N VAL A 186 -28.62 -13.78 51.37
CA VAL A 186 -29.09 -13.12 52.63
C VAL A 186 -28.71 -14.03 53.84
N GLY A 187 -28.45 -13.60 55.09
CA GLY A 187 -28.89 -12.40 55.80
C GLY A 187 -28.29 -12.15 57.19
N SER A 188 -28.83 -11.07 57.76
CA SER A 188 -28.52 -10.37 59.01
C SER A 188 -28.58 -11.23 60.28
N SER A 189 -27.57 -11.09 61.16
CA SER A 189 -27.75 -10.78 62.59
C SER A 189 -26.40 -10.50 63.29
N TYR A 190 -26.29 -9.27 63.82
CA TYR A 190 -25.33 -8.73 64.77
C TYR A 190 -23.84 -8.54 64.39
N ALA A 191 -23.39 -7.32 64.69
CA ALA A 191 -22.04 -6.91 65.06
C ALA A 191 -21.05 -6.48 63.95
N LYS A 192 -20.90 -5.14 63.89
CA LYS A 192 -19.63 -4.40 64.05
C LYS A 192 -18.62 -4.41 62.87
N THR A 193 -18.39 -3.19 62.38
CA THR A 193 -17.05 -2.56 62.17
C THR A 193 -16.49 -2.48 60.74
N ARG A 194 -16.56 -1.25 60.21
CA ARG A 194 -15.54 -0.48 59.46
C ARG A 194 -15.14 -0.87 58.02
N TYR A 195 -15.55 0.03 57.12
CA TYR A 195 -14.68 0.95 56.36
C TYR A 195 -13.72 0.39 55.29
N THR A 196 -14.05 0.77 54.05
CA THR A 196 -13.19 1.10 52.89
C THR A 196 -12.68 0.05 51.92
N GLN A 197 -13.42 -0.07 50.82
CA GLN A 197 -13.06 0.39 49.47
C GLN A 197 -11.63 0.95 49.24
N SER A 198 -10.86 0.32 48.34
CA SER A 198 -9.86 0.97 47.47
C SER A 198 -9.49 0.02 46.34
N LYS A 199 -10.09 0.13 45.14
CA LYS A 199 -9.56 0.92 44.02
C LYS A 199 -8.02 0.93 44.01
N ARG A 200 -7.40 -0.10 43.43
CA ARG A 200 -5.95 -0.13 43.20
C ARG A 200 -5.60 0.72 41.99
N THR A 201 -5.50 2.02 42.23
CA THR A 201 -4.77 2.93 41.36
C THR A 201 -3.28 2.79 41.66
N ASN A 202 -2.49 2.65 40.60
CA ASN A 202 -1.05 2.84 40.51
C ASN A 202 -0.46 3.76 41.61
N LYS A 203 -0.10 3.21 42.78
CA LYS A 203 0.51 3.95 43.89
C LYS A 203 1.93 3.44 44.05
N GLY A 204 2.90 4.35 43.91
CA GLY A 204 4.31 4.08 44.15
C GLY A 204 4.59 3.65 45.59
N CYS A 205 5.84 3.26 45.83
CA CYS A 205 6.35 2.78 47.10
C CYS A 205 5.98 3.72 48.28
N TYR A 206 5.34 3.20 49.32
CA TYR A 206 4.94 3.98 50.50
C TYR A 206 6.11 4.47 51.38
N ASN A 207 7.35 4.07 51.10
CA ASN A 207 8.54 4.58 51.79
C ASN A 207 9.18 5.78 51.04
N CYS A 208 9.27 5.71 49.71
CA CYS A 208 10.03 6.68 48.89
C CYS A 208 9.21 7.39 47.80
N GLY A 209 7.96 6.99 47.58
CA GLY A 209 7.06 7.56 46.58
C GLY A 209 7.31 7.14 45.12
N LYS A 210 8.41 6.41 44.83
CA LYS A 210 8.74 5.96 43.46
C LYS A 210 7.92 4.74 43.03
N PHE A 211 7.53 4.69 41.75
CA PHE A 211 6.78 3.58 41.16
C PHE A 211 7.69 2.39 40.81
N GLY A 212 7.11 1.20 40.63
CA GLY A 212 7.84 -0.02 40.27
C GLY A 212 8.22 -0.96 41.42
N HIS A 213 8.02 -0.57 42.68
CA HIS A 213 8.16 -1.43 43.85
C HIS A 213 7.25 -0.97 45.01
N LEU A 214 6.99 -1.84 45.99
CA LEU A 214 6.24 -1.52 47.21
C LEU A 214 7.20 -1.21 48.38
N ALA A 215 6.69 -0.63 49.48
CA ALA A 215 7.51 -0.26 50.64
C ALA A 215 8.27 -1.41 51.31
N ARG A 216 7.85 -2.65 51.06
CA ARG A 216 8.54 -3.85 51.53
C ARG A 216 9.84 -4.11 50.76
N ASP A 217 9.87 -3.72 49.48
CA ASP A 217 10.99 -3.98 48.56
C ASP A 217 11.82 -2.72 48.30
N CYS A 218 11.69 -1.72 49.18
CA CYS A 218 12.40 -0.46 49.05
C CYS A 218 13.83 -0.58 49.60
N ARG A 219 14.83 -0.28 48.76
CA ARG A 219 16.26 -0.31 49.14
C ARG A 219 16.69 0.84 50.06
N LEU A 220 15.79 1.77 50.39
CA LEU A 220 16.07 2.88 51.29
C LEU A 220 15.61 2.55 52.73
N PRO A 221 16.30 3.03 53.76
CA PRO A 221 15.91 2.80 55.15
C PRO A 221 14.49 3.32 55.41
N ARG A 222 13.77 2.66 56.31
CA ARG A 222 12.37 2.99 56.61
C ARG A 222 12.28 4.38 57.22
N ARG A 223 11.48 5.25 56.60
CA ARG A 223 11.26 6.61 57.08
C ARG A 223 10.36 6.58 58.33
N ASN A 224 10.88 7.02 59.47
CA ASN A 224 10.12 7.13 60.73
C ASN A 224 8.96 8.13 60.57
N GLN A 225 7.72 7.65 60.68
CA GLN A 225 6.49 8.44 60.45
C GLN A 225 6.05 9.26 61.67
N ASN A 226 6.91 10.11 62.23
CA ASN A 226 6.55 11.01 63.34
C ASN A 226 6.75 12.50 63.01
N ASN A 227 6.32 12.93 61.81
CA ASN A 227 6.03 14.36 61.57
C ASN A 227 5.18 14.53 60.31
N TYR A 228 3.88 14.25 60.41
CA TYR A 228 2.89 14.62 59.39
C TYR A 228 2.35 16.02 59.71
N ASN A 229 2.98 17.04 59.12
CA ASN A 229 2.39 18.34 58.86
C ASN A 229 2.90 18.72 57.46
N GLY A 230 2.12 18.58 56.39
CA GLY A 230 0.89 19.32 56.17
C GLY A 230 1.24 20.52 55.30
N ASN A 231 1.26 20.35 53.97
CA ASN A 231 0.85 21.44 53.08
C ASN A 231 0.52 20.94 51.67
N LYS A 232 -0.76 21.08 51.31
CA LYS A 232 -1.21 21.19 49.91
C LYS A 232 -0.78 22.59 49.43
N GLY A 233 -0.24 22.68 48.23
CA GLY A 233 0.11 23.96 47.63
C GLY A 233 0.28 23.83 46.13
N ASP A 234 -0.84 23.98 45.42
CA ASP A 234 -0.89 24.59 44.09
C ASP A 234 -0.16 25.95 44.12
N GLY A 235 0.56 26.31 43.05
CA GLY A 235 1.29 27.56 43.01
C GLY A 235 2.18 27.71 41.79
N SER A 236 1.56 28.10 40.68
CA SER A 236 2.20 28.67 39.49
C SER A 236 3.08 29.89 39.82
N VAL A 237 4.19 30.01 39.09
CA VAL A 237 4.78 31.26 38.56
C VAL A 237 5.69 32.13 39.46
N LYS A 238 6.76 32.63 38.80
CA LYS A 238 7.68 33.74 39.12
C LYS A 238 8.80 33.42 40.13
N THR A 239 10.01 33.97 40.06
CA THR A 239 10.81 34.74 39.09
C THR A 239 12.14 35.05 39.83
N LEU A 240 13.23 35.20 39.08
CA LEU A 240 14.42 36.03 39.36
C LEU A 240 15.59 35.52 40.23
N MET A 241 16.71 35.39 39.50
CA MET A 241 18.03 36.01 39.74
C MET A 241 18.79 35.75 41.05
N LYS A 242 20.02 35.22 40.92
CA LYS A 242 21.26 36.05 40.92
C LYS A 242 22.53 35.20 40.71
N THR A 243 23.25 35.54 39.64
CA THR A 243 24.73 35.74 39.52
C THR A 243 25.74 34.72 40.09
N ARG A 244 26.63 34.24 39.21
CA ARG A 244 28.11 34.47 39.22
C ARG A 244 28.69 34.00 37.87
N LYS A 245 29.21 34.88 36.98
CA LYS A 245 30.65 35.27 36.84
C LYS A 245 31.56 34.03 36.97
N GLN A 246 32.37 33.58 36.02
CA GLN A 246 33.22 34.30 35.05
C GLN A 246 33.69 33.37 33.92
N ASN A 247 33.69 33.95 32.72
CA ASN A 247 34.76 33.97 31.70
C ASN A 247 35.16 32.68 30.94
N ASN A 248 35.01 32.68 29.60
CA ASN A 248 35.89 33.30 28.56
C ASN A 248 37.18 32.47 28.37
N ARG A 249 37.60 32.07 27.18
CA ARG A 249 37.59 32.77 25.89
C ARG A 249 37.65 31.80 24.73
N LYS A 250 36.87 32.13 23.70
CA LYS A 250 37.09 31.83 22.28
C LYS A 250 38.30 32.63 21.76
N THR A 251 38.85 32.17 20.66
CA THR A 251 39.43 32.99 19.57
C THR A 251 38.93 32.35 18.27
N ASN A 252 37.77 32.73 17.73
CA ASN A 252 37.53 33.76 16.69
C ASN A 252 38.75 34.15 15.85
N GLU A 253 38.69 33.83 14.55
CA GLU A 253 38.46 34.76 13.41
C GLU A 253 39.73 35.57 13.11
N GLY A 254 40.39 35.40 11.97
CA GLY A 254 39.86 35.71 10.65
C GLY A 254 40.39 37.09 10.26
N ALA A 255 41.38 37.15 9.36
CA ALA A 255 41.77 38.39 8.70
C ALA A 255 42.40 38.09 7.34
N SER A 256 41.71 38.60 6.32
CA SER A 256 42.12 38.81 4.94
C SER A 256 43.40 39.67 4.85
N TYR A 257 44.28 39.38 3.88
CA TYR A 257 44.65 40.27 2.74
C TYR A 257 46.01 39.90 2.10
N ASN A 258 45.94 39.65 0.78
CA ASN A 258 46.80 40.08 -0.34
C ASN A 258 48.32 39.81 -0.50
N SER A 259 48.64 39.48 -1.76
CA SER A 259 49.82 39.81 -2.59
C SER A 259 51.15 39.14 -2.17
N ILE A 260 51.93 38.50 -3.05
CA ILE A 260 52.42 38.82 -4.40
C ILE A 260 52.62 37.51 -5.17
#